data_AF-A0A2C1YZ89-F1
#
_entry.id   AF-A0A2C1YZ89-F1
#
_cell.length_a   1.000
_cell.length_b   1.000
_cell.length_c   1.000
_cell.angle_alpha   90.00
_cell.angle_beta   90.00
_cell.angle_gamma   90.00
#
_symmetry.space_group_name_H-M   'P 1'
#
loop_
_entity.id
_entity.type
_entity.pdbx_description
1 polymer ?
#
loop_
_entity_poly.entity_id
_entity_poly.type
_entity_poly.pdbx_seq_one_letter_code
_entity_poly.pdbx_strand_id
1 'polypeptide(L)' 'MNIIPKGRGAYPEEVADAVEFLASDKATFITGQVISVNGGSTMQ' A
#
# COMPACT_ATOMS: atom_id res chain seq x y z
N MET A 1 11.47 -3.39 19.72
CA MET A 1 10.74 -2.36 18.94
C MET A 1 9.95 -3.07 17.87
N ASN A 2 8.63 -2.85 17.79
CA ASN A 2 7.83 -3.34 16.68
C ASN A 2 8.10 -2.40 15.49
N ILE A 3 8.69 -2.94 14.42
CA ILE A 3 9.06 -2.14 13.25
C ILE A 3 7.84 -1.75 12.42
N ILE A 4 6.67 -2.36 12.65
CA ILE A 4 5.44 -2.06 11.93
C ILE A 4 4.53 -1.21 12.84
N PRO A 5 4.31 0.08 12.55
CA PRO A 5 3.41 0.94 13.31
C PRO A 5 1.99 0.39 13.45
N LYS A 6 1.46 -0.26 12.41
CA LYS A 6 0.16 -0.96 12.47
C LYS A 6 0.16 -2.23 13.32
N GLY A 7 1.31 -2.68 13.81
CA GLY A 7 1.42 -3.81 14.74
C GLY A 7 1.38 -5.20 14.11
N ARG A 8 1.15 -5.32 12.80
CA ARG A 8 1.00 -6.58 12.07
C ARG A 8 1.38 -6.43 10.59
N GLY A 9 1.64 -7.54 9.91
CA GLY A 9 1.71 -7.57 8.45
C GLY A 9 0.37 -7.20 7.80
N ALA A 10 0.41 -6.81 6.52
CA ALA A 10 -0.78 -6.58 5.73
C ALA A 10 -1.53 -7.90 5.48
N TYR A 11 -2.86 -7.82 5.44
CA TYR A 11 -3.68 -8.90 4.91
C TYR A 11 -3.68 -8.86 3.37
N PRO A 12 -3.92 -9.99 2.68
CA PRO A 12 -4.00 -10.02 1.22
C PRO A 12 -4.99 -8.99 0.63
N GLU A 13 -6.12 -8.78 1.31
CA GLU A 13 -7.17 -7.85 0.89
C GLU A 13 -6.67 -6.40 0.94
N GLU A 14 -5.88 -6.02 1.94
CA GLU A 14 -5.32 -4.66 2.03
C GLU A 14 -4.34 -4.34 0.89
N VAL A 15 -3.65 -5.37 0.37
CA VAL A 15 -2.82 -5.22 -0.84
C VAL A 15 -3.70 -5.17 -2.09
N ALA A 16 -4.71 -6.04 -2.16
CA ALA A 16 -5.64 -6.10 -3.29
C ALA A 16 -6.39 -4.78 -3.48
N ASP A 17 -6.89 -4.15 -2.40
CA ASP A 17 -7.61 -2.87 -2.45
C ASP A 17 -6.73 -1.75 -3.03
N ALA A 18 -5.44 -1.72 -2.68
CA ALA A 18 -4.49 -0.76 -3.23
C ALA A 18 -4.26 -0.97 -4.74
N VAL A 19 -4.17 -2.24 -5.17
CA VAL A 19 -4.04 -2.61 -6.59
C VAL A 19 -5.33 -2.28 -7.34
N GLU A 20 -6.50 -2.56 -6.77
CA GLU A 20 -7.81 -2.22 -7.35
C GLU A 20 -7.92 -0.72 -7.59
N PHE A 21 -7.56 0.10 -6.60
CA PHE A 21 -7.52 1.55 -6.77
C PHE A 21 -6.62 1.97 -7.94
N LEU A 22 -5.40 1.43 -7.99
CA LEU A 22 -4.43 1.75 -9.05
C LEU A 22 -4.87 1.27 -10.44
N ALA A 23 -5.64 0.19 -10.52
CA ALA A 23 -6.20 -0.33 -11.76
C ALA A 23 -7.48 0.41 -12.19
N SER A 24 -8.09 1.20 -11.31
CA SER A 24 -9.34 1.91 -11.58
C SER A 24 -9.12 3.25 -12.30
N ASP A 25 -10.20 3.78 -12.89
CA ASP A 25 -10.20 5.11 -13.52
C ASP A 25 -9.86 6.26 -12.56
N LYS A 26 -9.88 6.01 -11.24
CA LYS A 26 -9.52 6.99 -10.22
C LYS A 26 -8.02 7.29 -10.18
N ALA A 27 -7.18 6.41 -10.74
CA ALA A 27 -5.73 6.54 -10.73
C ALA A 27 -5.14 7.00 -12.08
N THR A 28 -5.96 7.53 -12.99
CA THR A 28 -5.57 7.87 -14.39
C THR A 28 -4.39 8.83 -14.54
N PHE A 29 -4.04 9.60 -13.50
CA PHE A 29 -2.89 10.50 -13.50
C PHE A 29 -1.71 10.01 -12.64
N ILE A 30 -1.79 8.79 -12.11
CA ILE A 30 -0.75 8.19 -11.27
C ILE A 30 0.09 7.24 -12.14
N THR A 31 1.35 7.60 -12.34
CA THR A 31 2.33 6.75 -13.04
C THR A 31 3.74 7.00 -12.52
N GLY A 32 4.62 6.01 -12.69
CA GLY A 32 6.01 6.08 -12.24
C GLY A 32 6.20 6.12 -10.71
N GLN A 33 5.16 5.80 -9.94
CA GLN A 33 5.21 5.81 -8.47
C GLN A 33 5.31 4.40 -7.90
N VAL A 34 5.96 4.28 -6.74
CA VAL A 34 5.98 3.07 -5.92
C VAL A 34 5.13 3.32 -4.68
N ILE A 35 4.06 2.56 -4.50
CA ILE A 35 3.19 2.66 -3.31
C ILE A 35 3.50 1.49 -2.37
N SER A 36 3.95 1.83 -1.17
CA SER A 36 4.27 0.83 -0.13
C SER A 36 3.05 0.52 0.74
N VAL A 37 2.51 -0.71 0.62
CA VAL A 37 1.43 -1.23 1.49
C VAL A 37 2.03 -2.02 2.66
N ASN A 38 2.75 -1.34 3.56
CA ASN A 38 3.61 -1.99 4.55
C ASN A 38 3.24 -1.70 6.01
N GLY A 39 2.10 -1.08 6.26
CA GLY A 39 1.67 -0.71 7.62
C GLY A 39 2.60 0.28 8.33
N GLY A 40 3.42 1.01 7.58
CA GLY A 40 4.37 2.01 8.06
C GLY A 40 5.76 1.44 8.40
N SER A 41 6.07 0.21 8.00
CA SER A 41 7.30 -0.47 8.44
C SER A 41 8.59 0.15 7.95
N THR A 42 8.51 0.87 6.83
CA THR A 42 9.59 1.66 6.24
C THR A 42 8.98 2.90 5.62
N MET A 43 9.60 4.06 5.85
CA MET A 43 9.30 5.28 5.10
C MET A 43 10.28 5.34 3.91
N GLN A 44 9.75 5.32 2.69
CA GLN A 44 10.45 5.83 1.51
C GLN A 44 10.04 7.27 1.28
#